data_AF-A0A528BIQ8-F1
#
_entry.id   AF-A0A528BIQ8-F1
#
_cell.length_a   1.000
_cell.length_b   1.000
_cell.length_c   1.000
_cell.angle_alpha   90.00
_cell.angle_beta   90.00
_cell.angle_gamma   90.00
#
_symmetry.space_group_name_H-M   'P 1'
#
loop_
_entity.id
_entity.type
_entity.pdbx_description
1 polymer ?
#
loop_
_entity_poly.entity_id
_entity_poly.type
_entity_poly.pdbx_seq_one_letter_code
_entity_poly.pdbx_strand_id
1 'polypeptide(L)'
;RLRVGLNIYLGSSRRSRLAKRILQIVTRIRKDIDFIFYEINPKKDGYFGAFCANLSQDNCSSKILTDVEDACGEASSLDLLITTRLHFGVIAMSYGVPCIAYSGVEKTRLLYKRINRASFFWRIGDIHKLLFLFLFPGAIQKIIRDGSEAIDPVIVENAMQHYTRLSRSLEGVLGASSRSVHHLQ
;
A
#
# COMPACT_ATOMS: atom_id res chain seq x y z
N ARG A 1 -0.29 15.07 12.24
CA ARG A 1 -1.58 14.51 11.77
C ARG A 1 -1.33 13.02 11.48
N LEU A 2 -2.36 12.17 11.51
CA LEU A 2 -2.20 10.77 11.10
C LEU A 2 -1.82 10.72 9.61
N ARG A 3 -0.83 9.91 9.25
CA ARG A 3 -0.35 9.72 7.88
C ARG A 3 -0.95 8.45 7.30
N VAL A 4 -1.93 8.59 6.41
CA VAL A 4 -2.64 7.47 5.78
C VAL A 4 -2.20 7.33 4.33
N GLY A 5 -1.55 6.22 4.02
CA GLY A 5 -1.14 5.86 2.67
C GLY A 5 -2.28 5.23 1.88
N LEU A 6 -2.46 5.65 0.63
CA LEU A 6 -3.45 5.11 -0.30
C LEU A 6 -2.76 4.65 -1.59
N ASN A 7 -2.69 3.34 -1.80
CA ASN A 7 -2.21 2.73 -3.05
C ASN A 7 -3.32 1.86 -3.66
N ILE A 8 -4.37 2.50 -4.18
CA ILE A 8 -5.61 1.81 -4.55
C ILE A 8 -5.86 1.94 -6.05
N TYR A 9 -5.82 0.81 -6.77
CA TYR A 9 -6.15 0.73 -8.19
C TYR A 9 -7.60 0.28 -8.36
N LEU A 10 -8.48 1.21 -8.71
CA LEU A 10 -9.91 0.96 -8.89
C LEU A 10 -10.30 1.08 -10.36
N GLY A 11 -10.97 0.06 -10.87
CA GLY A 11 -11.50 0.03 -12.24
C GLY A 11 -12.69 0.98 -12.48
N SER A 12 -13.42 0.73 -13.56
CA SER A 12 -14.56 1.56 -14.01
C SER A 12 -15.93 1.07 -13.52
N SER A 13 -15.99 -0.04 -12.78
CA SER A 13 -17.27 -0.61 -12.30
C SER A 13 -18.05 0.38 -11.42
N ARG A 14 -19.38 0.21 -11.32
CA ARG A 14 -20.24 1.06 -10.48
C ARG A 14 -19.75 1.14 -9.03
N ARG A 15 -19.35 0.01 -8.45
CA ARG A 15 -18.80 -0.06 -7.08
C ARG A 15 -17.46 0.68 -6.98
N SER A 16 -16.59 0.55 -7.97
CA SER A 16 -15.31 1.27 -8.03
C SER A 16 -15.52 2.79 -8.10
N ARG A 17 -16.45 3.25 -8.94
CA ARG A 17 -16.81 4.69 -9.02
C ARG A 17 -17.35 5.22 -7.69
N LEU A 18 -18.18 4.45 -7.00
CA LEU A 18 -18.69 4.82 -5.69
C LEU A 18 -17.58 4.91 -4.64
N ALA A 19 -16.66 3.92 -4.61
CA ALA A 19 -15.49 3.95 -3.71
C ALA A 19 -14.61 5.17 -3.95
N LYS A 20 -14.32 5.51 -5.21
CA LYS A 20 -13.58 6.75 -5.56
C LYS A 20 -14.28 7.99 -5.02
N ARG A 21 -15.60 8.12 -5.20
CA ARG A 21 -16.39 9.26 -4.69
C ARG A 21 -16.35 9.35 -3.17
N ILE A 22 -16.51 8.23 -2.47
CA ILE A 22 -16.46 8.19 -1.02
C ILE A 22 -15.07 8.60 -0.50
N LEU A 23 -14.00 8.06 -1.09
CA LEU A 23 -12.64 8.46 -0.72
C LEU A 23 -12.39 9.96 -0.99
N GLN A 24 -12.90 10.51 -2.09
CA GLN A 24 -12.84 11.95 -2.36
C GLN A 24 -13.55 12.77 -1.28
N ILE A 25 -14.76 12.37 -0.87
CA ILE A 25 -15.50 13.05 0.20
C ILE A 25 -14.75 12.96 1.53
N VAL A 26 -14.25 11.77 1.87
CA VAL A 26 -13.47 11.53 3.09
C VAL A 26 -12.26 12.47 3.15
N THR A 27 -11.47 12.55 2.08
CA THR A 27 -10.26 13.39 2.05
C THR A 27 -10.55 14.88 2.27
N ARG A 28 -11.74 15.33 1.86
CA ARG A 28 -12.21 16.71 2.07
C ARG A 28 -12.65 16.98 3.50
N ILE A 29 -13.31 16.02 4.14
CA ILE A 29 -13.89 16.21 5.49
C ILE A 29 -12.82 15.97 6.57
N ARG A 30 -11.90 15.02 6.36
CA ARG A 30 -10.90 14.62 7.36
C ARG A 30 -9.59 15.41 7.24
N LYS A 31 -9.65 16.70 7.57
CA LYS A 31 -8.49 17.62 7.56
C LYS A 31 -7.46 17.36 8.66
N ASP A 32 -7.81 16.52 9.62
CA ASP A 32 -6.95 16.03 10.69
C ASP A 32 -6.05 14.84 10.26
N ILE A 33 -6.24 14.31 9.05
CA ILE A 33 -5.46 13.23 8.44
C ILE A 33 -4.72 13.76 7.23
N ASP A 34 -3.43 13.44 7.14
CA ASP A 34 -2.62 13.60 5.92
C ASP A 34 -2.77 12.35 5.05
N PHE A 35 -3.43 12.51 3.90
CA PHE A 35 -3.59 11.45 2.90
C PHE A 35 -2.45 11.51 1.88
N ILE A 36 -1.74 10.40 1.73
CA ILE A 36 -0.61 10.26 0.81
C ILE A 36 -0.97 9.23 -0.25
N PHE A 37 -1.12 9.67 -1.49
CA PHE A 37 -1.45 8.81 -2.63
C PHE A 37 -0.18 8.28 -3.27
N TYR A 38 -0.05 6.96 -3.40
CA TYR A 38 1.11 6.32 -4.00
C TYR A 38 0.77 5.69 -5.34
N GLU A 39 1.55 6.03 -6.36
CA GLU A 39 1.71 5.24 -7.58
C GLU A 39 2.99 4.41 -7.44
N ILE A 40 2.92 3.12 -7.75
CA ILE A 40 4.06 2.20 -7.62
C ILE A 40 4.28 1.56 -8.97
N ASN A 41 5.48 1.77 -9.52
CA ASN A 41 5.84 1.35 -10.87
C ASN A 41 4.87 1.91 -11.92
N PRO A 42 4.87 3.25 -12.13
CA PRO A 42 4.04 3.86 -13.15
C PRO A 42 4.31 3.23 -14.52
N LYS A 43 3.32 3.28 -15.39
CA LYS A 43 3.51 2.90 -16.79
C LYS A 43 4.56 3.83 -17.44
N LYS A 44 5.11 3.42 -18.59
CA LYS A 44 6.16 4.17 -19.31
C LYS A 44 5.77 5.62 -19.67
N ASP A 45 4.49 5.96 -19.62
CA ASP A 45 3.94 7.30 -19.81
C ASP A 45 4.02 8.20 -18.57
N GLY A 46 4.51 7.68 -17.43
CA GLY A 46 4.61 8.41 -16.16
C GLY A 46 3.26 8.69 -15.50
N TYR A 47 2.17 8.07 -15.97
CA TYR A 47 0.82 8.39 -15.51
C TYR A 47 0.52 7.81 -14.11
N PHE A 48 -0.14 8.61 -13.27
CA PHE A 48 -0.63 8.19 -11.96
C PHE A 48 -1.92 7.35 -12.12
N GLY A 49 -1.76 6.04 -12.16
CA GLY A 49 -2.85 5.08 -12.39
C GLY A 49 -3.67 4.73 -11.14
N ALA A 50 -3.08 4.86 -9.96
CA ALA A 50 -3.75 4.70 -8.68
C ALA A 50 -4.77 5.82 -8.46
N PHE A 51 -5.72 5.59 -7.55
CA PHE A 51 -6.63 6.63 -7.11
C PHE A 51 -5.85 7.78 -6.48
N CYS A 52 -6.09 9.00 -6.97
CA CYS A 52 -5.61 10.24 -6.39
C CYS A 52 -6.80 11.19 -6.19
N ALA A 53 -6.96 11.74 -4.99
CA ALA A 53 -7.94 12.80 -4.76
C ALA A 53 -7.42 14.15 -5.29
N ASN A 54 -8.23 15.19 -5.17
CA ASN A 54 -7.83 16.54 -5.58
C ASN A 54 -6.65 17.03 -4.73
N LEU A 55 -5.49 17.21 -5.36
CA LEU A 55 -4.23 17.64 -4.75
C LEU A 55 -4.19 19.13 -4.37
N SER A 56 -5.19 19.92 -4.74
CA SER A 56 -5.31 21.31 -4.28
C SER A 56 -5.64 21.44 -2.77
N GLN A 57 -5.74 20.31 -2.06
CA GLN A 57 -6.04 20.27 -0.63
C GLN A 57 -4.75 20.12 0.17
N ASP A 58 -4.62 20.91 1.23
CA ASP A 58 -3.46 20.96 2.14
C ASP A 58 -3.10 19.63 2.82
N ASN A 59 -4.09 18.74 2.98
CA ASN A 59 -3.93 17.43 3.63
C ASN A 59 -3.81 16.27 2.62
N CYS A 60 -3.57 16.56 1.34
CA CYS A 60 -3.46 15.56 0.27
C CYS A 60 -2.13 15.75 -0.47
N SER A 61 -1.35 14.69 -0.59
CA SER A 61 -0.11 14.67 -1.38
C SER A 61 -0.03 13.41 -2.22
N SER A 62 0.70 13.44 -3.32
CA SER A 62 0.96 12.26 -4.15
C SER A 62 2.46 12.01 -4.34
N LYS A 63 2.83 10.74 -4.44
CA LYS A 63 4.21 10.29 -4.69
C LYS A 63 4.22 9.14 -5.67
N ILE A 64 5.21 9.16 -6.55
CA ILE A 64 5.51 8.06 -7.47
C ILE A 64 6.73 7.34 -6.89
N LEU A 65 6.55 6.06 -6.56
CA LEU A 65 7.61 5.22 -6.01
C LEU A 65 8.13 4.33 -7.14
N THR A 66 9.38 4.59 -7.53
CA THR A 66 10.11 3.83 -8.55
C THR A 66 11.25 3.02 -7.96
N ASP A 67 11.78 3.46 -6.82
CA ASP A 67 12.84 2.81 -6.09
C ASP A 67 12.32 2.12 -4.81
N VAL A 68 13.00 1.05 -4.41
CA VAL A 68 12.62 0.24 -3.25
C VAL A 68 13.01 0.90 -1.93
N GLU A 69 14.12 1.64 -1.88
CA GLU A 69 14.54 2.36 -0.67
C GLU A 69 13.55 3.49 -0.36
N ASP A 70 13.15 4.24 -1.39
CA ASP A 70 12.08 5.24 -1.30
C ASP A 70 10.77 4.62 -0.79
N ALA A 71 10.38 3.47 -1.35
CA ALA A 71 9.18 2.77 -0.91
C ALA A 71 9.26 2.31 0.56
N CYS A 72 10.44 1.87 1.01
CA CYS A 72 10.66 1.50 2.42
C CYS A 72 10.58 2.73 3.34
N GLY A 73 11.25 3.82 2.97
CA GLY A 73 11.22 5.08 3.72
C GLY A 73 9.79 5.60 3.88
N GLU A 74 9.04 5.68 2.77
CA GLU A 74 7.64 6.10 2.81
C GLU A 74 6.77 5.15 3.64
N ALA A 75 6.90 3.84 3.43
CA ALA A 75 6.12 2.85 4.16
C ALA A 75 6.32 2.94 5.68
N SER A 76 7.57 3.10 6.14
CA SER A 76 7.90 3.24 7.56
C SER A 76 7.36 4.52 8.21
N SER A 77 7.05 5.55 7.41
CA SER A 77 6.53 6.83 7.89
C SER A 77 5.01 6.87 8.07
N LEU A 78 4.30 5.79 7.73
CA LEU A 78 2.84 5.74 7.73
C LEU A 78 2.28 5.23 9.06
N ASP A 79 1.12 5.74 9.45
CA ASP A 79 0.34 5.19 10.56
C ASP A 79 -0.60 4.06 10.07
N LEU A 80 -1.01 4.11 8.80
CA LEU A 80 -1.91 3.13 8.17
C LEU A 80 -1.70 3.13 6.66
N LEU A 81 -1.68 1.95 6.05
CA LEU A 81 -1.72 1.78 4.59
C LEU A 81 -3.03 1.12 4.15
N ILE A 82 -3.67 1.66 3.12
CA ILE A 82 -4.76 0.99 2.39
C ILE A 82 -4.31 0.76 0.96
N THR A 83 -4.26 -0.49 0.53
CA THR A 83 -3.72 -0.86 -0.78
C THR A 83 -4.48 -1.98 -1.46
N THR A 84 -4.50 -1.95 -2.80
CA THR A 84 -4.89 -3.11 -3.62
C THR A 84 -3.69 -4.01 -3.96
N ARG A 85 -2.46 -3.55 -3.73
CA ARG A 85 -1.20 -4.21 -4.10
C ARG A 85 -0.58 -4.93 -2.91
N LEU A 86 -0.30 -6.22 -3.10
CA LEU A 86 0.31 -7.06 -2.07
C LEU A 86 1.68 -6.56 -1.61
N HIS A 87 2.58 -6.26 -2.55
CA HIS A 87 4.01 -6.06 -2.25
C HIS A 87 4.24 -4.84 -1.34
N PHE A 88 3.63 -3.70 -1.64
CA PHE A 88 3.73 -2.51 -0.79
C PHE A 88 3.09 -2.73 0.58
N GLY A 89 1.99 -3.48 0.63
CA GLY A 89 1.39 -3.91 1.89
C GLY A 89 2.32 -4.75 2.75
N VAL A 90 3.10 -5.66 2.14
CA VAL A 90 4.11 -6.47 2.84
C VAL A 90 5.24 -5.60 3.39
N ILE A 91 5.73 -4.63 2.60
CA ILE A 91 6.76 -3.68 3.05
C ILE A 91 6.26 -2.89 4.27
N ALA A 92 5.07 -2.28 4.20
CA ALA A 92 4.49 -1.56 5.32
C ALA A 92 4.37 -2.44 6.58
N MET A 93 3.85 -3.66 6.42
CA MET A 93 3.71 -4.62 7.51
C MET A 93 5.06 -4.99 8.15
N SER A 94 6.16 -5.08 7.39
CA SER A 94 7.49 -5.35 7.96
C SER A 94 8.03 -4.22 8.85
N TYR A 95 7.53 -2.99 8.65
CA TYR A 95 7.82 -1.84 9.52
C TYR A 95 6.80 -1.68 10.66
N GLY A 96 5.95 -2.68 10.90
CA GLY A 96 4.90 -2.62 11.92
C GLY A 96 3.71 -1.72 11.56
N VAL A 97 3.65 -1.25 10.31
CA VAL A 97 2.53 -0.41 9.84
C VAL A 97 1.33 -1.30 9.49
N PRO A 98 0.17 -1.08 10.14
CA PRO A 98 -1.06 -1.76 9.80
C PRO A 98 -1.41 -1.55 8.32
N CYS A 99 -1.77 -2.64 7.64
CA CYS A 99 -2.13 -2.60 6.23
C CYS A 99 -3.52 -3.19 6.01
N ILE A 100 -4.40 -2.45 5.33
CA ILE A 100 -5.69 -2.92 4.82
C ILE A 100 -5.52 -3.27 3.35
N ALA A 101 -5.76 -4.53 3.00
CA ALA A 101 -5.88 -4.98 1.63
C ALA A 101 -7.29 -4.70 1.11
N TYR A 102 -7.51 -3.57 0.44
CA TYR A 102 -8.81 -3.21 -0.13
C TYR A 102 -8.90 -3.66 -1.58
N SER A 103 -9.88 -4.51 -1.91
CA SER A 103 -10.06 -5.09 -3.25
C SER A 103 -8.81 -5.79 -3.79
N GLY A 104 -8.02 -6.42 -2.90
CA GLY A 104 -6.86 -7.21 -3.26
C GLY A 104 -7.21 -8.49 -4.03
N VAL A 105 -6.22 -9.06 -4.71
CA VAL A 105 -6.33 -10.35 -5.41
C VAL A 105 -6.33 -11.53 -4.44
N GLU A 106 -6.73 -12.71 -4.91
CA GLU A 106 -6.89 -13.92 -4.08
C GLU A 106 -5.63 -14.31 -3.29
N LYS A 107 -4.43 -14.15 -3.89
CA LYS A 107 -3.16 -14.37 -3.17
C LYS A 107 -2.99 -13.47 -1.93
N THR A 108 -3.47 -12.23 -2.00
CA THR A 108 -3.45 -11.30 -0.86
C THR A 108 -4.37 -11.78 0.25
N ARG A 109 -5.55 -12.30 -0.11
CA ARG A 109 -6.50 -12.89 0.85
C ARG A 109 -5.89 -14.07 1.60
N LEU A 110 -5.21 -14.95 0.87
CA LEU A 110 -4.55 -16.12 1.45
C LEU A 110 -3.41 -15.71 2.40
N LEU A 111 -2.60 -14.72 2.03
CA LEU A 111 -1.58 -14.18 2.93
C LEU A 111 -2.24 -13.66 4.21
N TYR A 112 -3.22 -12.76 4.10
CA TYR A 112 -3.89 -12.15 5.26
C TYR A 112 -4.51 -13.19 6.18
N LYS A 113 -5.05 -14.29 5.63
CA LYS A 113 -5.53 -15.43 6.44
C LYS A 113 -4.38 -16.14 7.18
N ARG A 114 -3.25 -16.40 6.51
CA ARG A 114 -2.09 -17.08 7.11
C ARG A 114 -1.44 -16.27 8.23
N ILE A 115 -1.40 -14.96 8.10
CA ILE A 115 -0.81 -14.06 9.11
C ILE A 115 -1.81 -13.67 10.22
N ASN A 116 -2.97 -14.35 10.29
CA ASN A 116 -4.07 -14.04 11.21
C ASN A 116 -4.60 -12.60 11.14
N ARG A 117 -4.55 -11.98 9.94
CA ARG A 117 -5.06 -10.63 9.64
C ARG A 117 -6.26 -10.65 8.68
N ALA A 118 -7.04 -11.74 8.66
CA ALA A 118 -8.15 -11.89 7.72
C ALA A 118 -9.17 -10.73 7.79
N SER A 119 -9.35 -10.11 8.96
CA SER A 119 -10.21 -8.94 9.17
C SER A 119 -9.75 -7.67 8.42
N PHE A 120 -8.47 -7.59 8.03
CA PHE A 120 -7.88 -6.48 7.27
C PHE A 120 -7.92 -6.70 5.75
N PHE A 121 -8.48 -7.83 5.28
CA PHE A 121 -8.77 -8.03 3.86
C PHE A 121 -10.21 -7.62 3.56
N TRP A 122 -10.38 -6.53 2.82
CA TRP A 122 -11.68 -5.95 2.52
C TRP A 122 -11.98 -6.06 1.02
N ARG A 123 -13.22 -6.41 0.68
CA ARG A 123 -13.67 -6.50 -0.72
C ARG A 123 -14.15 -5.14 -1.21
N ILE A 124 -14.25 -4.95 -2.52
CA ILE A 124 -14.85 -3.73 -3.10
C ILE A 124 -16.28 -3.47 -2.60
N GLY A 125 -17.02 -4.52 -2.23
CA GLY A 125 -18.35 -4.43 -1.62
C GLY A 125 -18.35 -3.93 -0.17
N ASP A 126 -17.21 -3.97 0.52
CA ASP A 126 -17.06 -3.56 1.92
C ASP A 126 -16.88 -2.05 2.06
N ILE A 127 -17.51 -1.28 1.19
CA ILE A 127 -17.40 0.18 1.17
C ILE A 127 -17.87 0.84 2.48
N HIS A 128 -18.81 0.19 3.17
CA HIS A 128 -19.27 0.57 4.50
C HIS A 128 -18.12 0.57 5.53
N LYS A 129 -17.10 -0.30 5.37
CA LYS A 129 -15.93 -0.31 6.26
C LYS A 129 -15.03 0.91 6.05
N LEU A 130 -14.90 1.38 4.81
CA LEU A 130 -14.19 2.64 4.52
C LEU A 130 -14.92 3.84 5.14
N LEU A 131 -16.25 3.89 5.00
CA LEU A 131 -17.06 4.92 5.64
C LEU A 131 -16.91 4.87 7.17
N PHE A 132 -17.02 3.67 7.76
CA PHE A 132 -16.86 3.48 9.19
C PHE A 132 -15.49 3.96 9.68
N LEU A 133 -14.42 3.48 9.04
CA LEU A 133 -13.03 3.82 9.37
C LEU A 133 -12.79 5.32 9.47
N PHE A 134 -13.33 6.09 8.52
CA PHE A 134 -13.03 7.51 8.38
C PHE A 134 -14.09 8.45 8.96
N LEU A 135 -15.33 8.01 9.18
CA LEU A 135 -16.38 8.89 9.67
C LEU A 135 -16.72 8.67 11.15
N PHE A 136 -16.39 7.50 11.71
CA PHE A 136 -16.65 7.22 13.12
C PHE A 136 -15.44 7.58 13.99
N PRO A 137 -15.64 8.40 15.05
CA PRO A 137 -14.59 8.72 16.00
C PRO A 137 -13.93 7.47 16.58
N GLY A 138 -12.60 7.45 16.65
CA GLY A 138 -11.83 6.34 17.22
C GLY A 138 -11.70 5.10 16.32
N ALA A 139 -12.42 5.02 15.19
CA ALA A 139 -12.38 3.83 14.32
C ALA A 139 -11.01 3.62 13.69
N ILE A 140 -10.36 4.68 13.22
CA ILE A 140 -9.01 4.60 12.66
C ILE A 140 -7.97 4.21 13.72
N GLN A 141 -8.04 4.79 14.93
CA GLN A 141 -7.13 4.45 16.03
C GLN A 141 -7.31 3.00 16.48
N LYS A 142 -8.55 2.50 16.51
CA LYS A 142 -8.83 1.10 16.77
C LYS A 142 -8.18 0.20 15.72
N ILE A 143 -8.36 0.50 14.44
CA ILE A 143 -7.77 -0.28 13.35
C ILE A 143 -6.24 -0.26 13.40
N ILE A 144 -5.64 0.88 13.73
CA ILE A 144 -4.19 0.99 13.90
C ILE A 144 -3.75 0.10 15.06
N ARG A 145 -4.33 0.28 16.25
CA ARG A 145 -3.98 -0.53 17.44
C ARG A 145 -4.15 -2.03 17.20
N ASP A 146 -5.32 -2.43 16.70
CA ASP A 146 -5.63 -3.83 16.44
C ASP A 146 -4.67 -4.40 15.37
N GLY A 147 -4.28 -3.58 14.38
CA GLY A 147 -3.37 -3.95 13.29
C GLY A 147 -1.87 -3.86 13.63
N SER A 148 -1.51 -3.20 14.73
CA SER A 148 -0.14 -3.06 15.22
C SER A 148 0.30 -4.22 16.11
N GLU A 149 -0.60 -5.16 16.45
CA GLU A 149 -0.18 -6.41 17.11
C GLU A 149 0.92 -7.11 16.28
N ALA A 150 1.88 -7.74 16.93
CA ALA A 150 3.02 -8.33 16.24
C ALA A 150 2.54 -9.33 15.18
N ILE A 151 2.94 -9.10 13.93
CA ILE A 151 2.87 -10.13 12.90
C ILE A 151 3.81 -11.24 13.33
N ASP A 152 3.38 -12.50 13.17
CA ASP A 152 4.18 -13.66 13.52
C ASP A 152 5.63 -13.48 13.02
N PRO A 153 6.64 -13.49 13.92
CA PRO A 153 8.04 -13.29 13.55
C PRO A 153 8.52 -14.20 12.42
N VAL A 154 7.98 -15.43 12.34
CA VAL A 154 8.28 -16.40 11.27
C VAL A 154 7.90 -15.85 9.90
N ILE A 155 6.81 -15.09 9.82
CA ILE A 155 6.29 -14.52 8.58
C ILE A 155 7.17 -13.32 8.17
N VAL A 156 7.57 -12.49 9.13
CA VAL A 156 8.49 -11.37 8.91
C VAL A 156 9.84 -11.90 8.42
N GLU A 157 10.38 -12.92 9.09
CA GLU A 157 11.64 -13.56 8.70
C GLU A 157 11.56 -14.15 7.29
N ASN A 158 10.48 -14.88 6.98
CA ASN A 158 10.27 -15.44 5.65
C ASN A 158 10.17 -14.36 4.56
N ALA A 159 9.47 -13.25 4.84
CA ALA A 159 9.36 -12.13 3.91
C ALA A 159 10.72 -11.45 3.68
N MET A 160 11.50 -11.24 4.75
CA MET A 160 12.85 -10.66 4.70
C MET A 160 13.84 -11.55 3.96
N GLN A 161 13.80 -12.87 4.22
CA GLN A 161 14.62 -13.83 3.48
C GLN A 161 14.25 -13.87 2.00
N HIS A 162 12.96 -13.81 1.68
CA HIS A 162 12.50 -13.79 0.29
C HIS A 162 12.92 -12.52 -0.43
N TYR A 163 12.77 -11.36 0.22
CA TYR A 163 13.27 -10.07 -0.29
C TYR A 163 14.79 -10.14 -0.55
N THR A 164 15.57 -10.58 0.44
CA THR A 164 17.04 -10.71 0.32
C THR A 164 17.44 -11.60 -0.85
N ARG A 165 16.76 -12.73 -1.03
CA ARG A 165 17.00 -13.63 -2.17
C ARG A 165 16.65 -12.97 -3.49
N LEU A 166 15.52 -12.27 -3.56
CA LEU A 166 15.07 -11.58 -4.76
C LEU A 166 16.04 -10.45 -5.16
N SER A 167 16.50 -9.65 -4.19
CA SER A 167 17.49 -8.59 -4.41
C SER A 167 18.81 -9.15 -4.94
N ARG A 168 19.34 -10.22 -4.33
CA ARG A 168 20.56 -10.89 -4.84
C ARG A 168 20.37 -11.45 -6.25
N SER A 169 19.21 -12.01 -6.57
CA SER A 169 18.92 -12.49 -7.93
C SER A 169 18.87 -11.34 -8.93
N LEU A 170 18.28 -10.19 -8.56
CA LEU A 170 18.23 -9.00 -9.41
C LEU A 170 19.62 -8.37 -9.61
N GLU A 171 20.44 -8.31 -8.57
CA GLU A 171 21.85 -7.90 -8.67
C GLU A 171 22.64 -8.82 -9.60
N GLY A 172 22.42 -10.13 -9.55
CA GLY A 172 23.03 -11.09 -10.47
C GLY A 172 22.66 -10.85 -11.94
N VAL A 173 21.41 -10.45 -12.21
CA VAL A 173 20.92 -10.13 -13.57
C VAL A 173 21.49 -8.79 -14.06
N LEU A 174 21.55 -7.78 -13.21
CA LEU A 174 22.14 -6.46 -13.53
C LEU A 174 23.67 -6.53 -13.66
N GLY A 175 24.33 -7.37 -12.85
CA GLY A 175 25.77 -7.65 -12.92
C GLY A 175 26.17 -8.49 -14.15
N ALA A 176 25.29 -9.39 -14.61
CA ALA A 176 25.49 -10.12 -15.87
C ALA A 176 25.37 -9.18 -17.09
N SER A 177 24.46 -8.20 -17.04
CA SER A 177 24.22 -7.22 -18.11
C SER A 177 25.37 -6.22 -18.30
N SER A 178 26.17 -5.98 -17.25
CA SER A 178 27.36 -5.12 -17.30
C SER A 178 28.63 -5.85 -17.78
N ARG A 179 28.67 -7.18 -17.68
CA ARG A 179 29.80 -7.99 -18.20
C ARG A 179 29.70 -8.29 -19.70
N SER A 180 28.51 -8.22 -20.29
CA SER A 180 28.32 -8.45 -21.74
C SER A 180 28.82 -7.31 -22.64
N VAL A 181 29.15 -6.13 -22.09
CA VAL A 181 29.64 -4.99 -22.89
C VAL A 181 31.17 -5.02 -23.07
N HIS A 182 31.90 -5.81 -22.27
CA HIS A 182 33.37 -5.89 -22.34
C HIS A 182 33.93 -7.03 -23.20
N HIS A 183 33.09 -7.77 -23.92
CA HIS A 183 33.52 -8.86 -24.81
C HIS A 183 33.34 -8.57 -26.32
N LEU A 184 33.17 -7.30 -26.69
CA LEU A 184 33.11 -6.84 -28.09
C LEU A 184 34.15 -5.76 -28.40
N GLN A 185 35.38 -5.92 -27.90
CA GLN A 185 36.56 -5.20 -28.40
C GLN A 185 37.61 -6.19 -28.89
#